data_AF-A0A1F3ZFM8-F1
#
_entry.id   AF-A0A1F3ZFM8-F1
#
_cell.length_a   1.000
_cell.length_b   1.000
_cell.length_c   1.000
_cell.angle_alpha   90.00
_cell.angle_beta   90.00
_cell.angle_gamma   90.00
#
_symmetry.space_group_name_H-M   'P 1'
#
loop_
_entity.id
_entity.type
_entity.pdbx_description
1 polymer ?
#
loop_
_entity_poly.entity_id
_entity_poly.type
_entity_poly.pdbx_seq_one_letter_code
_entity_poly.pdbx_strand_id
1 'polypeptide(L)' 'MIREISDAKLRPAPIVTWLQSISNFYSGEGYHQGYYRGHESQPYCQFVVAPKVVKFREKFRSRLKANA' A
#
# COMPACT_ATOMS: atom_id res chain seq x y z
N MET A 1 12.68 -3.88 11.68
CA MET A 1 12.10 -3.06 10.58
C MET A 1 12.08 -1.55 10.82
N ILE A 2 11.31 -0.96 11.76
CA ILE A 2 11.26 0.52 11.90
C ILE A 2 12.67 1.11 12.14
N ARG A 3 13.41 0.53 13.08
CA ARG A 3 14.79 0.93 13.37
C ARG A 3 15.70 0.81 12.15
N GLU A 4 15.71 -0.35 11.49
CA GLU A 4 16.50 -0.58 10.26
C GLU A 4 16.23 0.46 9.17
N ILE A 5 14.95 0.81 8.93
CA ILE A 5 14.58 1.80 7.91
C ILE A 5 15.01 3.20 8.33
N SER A 6 14.90 3.53 9.63
CA SER A 6 15.35 4.81 10.18
C SER A 6 16.86 4.97 10.00
N ASP A 7 17.63 3.92 10.33
CA ASP A 7 19.09 3.91 10.23
C ASP A 7 19.57 3.98 8.78
N ALA A 8 18.83 3.38 7.85
CA ALA A 8 19.13 3.42 6.42
C ALA A 8 18.90 4.80 5.76
N LYS A 9 18.31 5.78 6.48
CA LYS A 9 18.08 7.16 6.01
C LYS A 9 17.45 7.27 4.62
N LEU A 10 16.52 6.36 4.29
CA LEU A 10 15.89 6.26 2.97
C LEU A 10 14.90 7.40 2.65
N ARG A 11 14.58 8.25 3.64
CA ARG A 11 13.65 9.37 3.50
C ARG A 11 14.25 10.62 4.17
N PRO A 12 13.91 11.82 3.67
CA PRO A 12 14.42 13.07 4.25
C PRO A 12 13.81 13.41 5.61
N ALA A 13 12.68 12.80 5.97
CA ALA A 13 11.95 13.04 7.21
C ALA A 13 11.97 11.81 8.14
N PRO A 14 11.89 12.01 9.47
CA PRO A 14 11.89 10.91 10.44
C PRO A 14 10.65 10.02 10.30
N ILE A 15 10.78 8.76 10.76
CA ILE A 15 9.66 7.82 10.80
C ILE A 15 8.77 8.15 12.00
N VAL A 16 7.49 8.39 11.74
CA VAL A 16 6.47 8.73 12.76
C VAL A 16 5.44 7.59 12.97
N THR A 17 5.78 6.36 12.56
CA THR A 17 4.90 5.20 12.67
C THR A 17 4.68 4.81 14.14
N TRP A 18 3.41 4.65 14.53
CA TRP A 18 3.02 4.25 15.88
C TRP A 18 3.08 2.72 16.04
N LEU A 19 3.57 2.27 17.20
CA LEU A 19 3.59 0.86 17.60
C LEU A 19 2.69 0.68 18.82
N GLN A 20 1.59 -0.04 18.65
CA GLN A 20 0.61 -0.29 19.69
C GLN A 20 -0.01 -1.67 19.52
N SER A 21 -0.54 -2.24 20.60
CA SER A 21 -1.39 -3.42 20.52
C SER A 21 -2.67 -3.11 19.77
N ILE A 22 -3.18 -4.08 19.03
CA ILE A 22 -4.51 -3.96 18.44
C ILE A 22 -5.55 -3.99 19.57
N SER A 23 -6.48 -3.03 19.54
CA SER A 23 -7.64 -3.03 20.43
C SER A 23 -8.87 -3.51 19.66
N ASN A 24 -9.77 -2.60 19.28
CA ASN A 24 -10.95 -2.88 18.49
C ASN A 24 -10.68 -2.54 17.02
N PHE A 25 -11.11 -3.41 16.10
CA PHE A 25 -11.09 -3.15 14.66
C PHE A 25 -12.52 -3.19 14.12
N TYR A 26 -12.93 -2.13 13.44
CA TYR A 26 -14.21 -2.04 12.75
C TYR A 26 -13.95 -2.01 11.26
N SER A 27 -14.53 -2.95 10.52
CA SER A 27 -14.38 -2.97 9.06
C SER A 27 -15.01 -1.72 8.45
N GLY A 28 -14.34 -1.14 7.46
CA GLY A 28 -14.97 -0.15 6.59
C GLY A 28 -16.13 -0.75 5.81
N GLU A 29 -17.03 0.10 5.31
CA GLU A 29 -18.20 -0.33 4.55
C GLU A 29 -17.82 -1.14 3.30
N GLY A 30 -18.79 -1.88 2.76
CA GLY A 30 -18.58 -2.76 1.61
C GLY A 30 -18.00 -2.04 0.39
N TYR A 31 -18.37 -0.78 0.15
CA TYR A 31 -17.88 -0.01 -0.99
C TYR A 31 -16.37 0.30 -0.92
N HIS A 32 -15.78 0.32 0.29
CA HIS A 32 -14.34 0.49 0.46
C HIS A 32 -13.54 -0.77 0.12
N GLN A 33 -14.19 -1.93 0.11
CA GLN A 33 -13.52 -3.21 -0.11
C GLN A 33 -13.17 -3.37 -1.58
N GLY A 34 -11.88 -3.49 -1.90
CA GLY A 34 -11.43 -3.63 -3.28
C GLY A 34 -11.69 -2.41 -4.16
N TYR A 35 -11.83 -1.22 -3.56
CA TYR A 35 -12.24 0.02 -4.22
C TYR A 35 -11.58 0.24 -5.59
N TYR A 36 -10.25 0.09 -5.68
CA TYR A 36 -9.51 0.29 -6.92
C TYR A 36 -10.02 -0.59 -8.06
N ARG A 37 -10.30 -1.89 -7.81
CA ARG A 37 -10.78 -2.84 -8.84
C ARG A 37 -12.13 -2.46 -9.44
N GLY A 38 -12.98 -1.79 -8.66
CA GLY A 38 -14.31 -1.34 -9.12
C GLY A 38 -14.31 0.05 -9.74
N HIS A 39 -13.22 0.80 -9.61
CA HIS A 39 -13.17 2.25 -9.90
C HIS A 39 -11.87 2.65 -10.60
N GLU A 40 -11.31 1.75 -11.41
CA GLU A 40 -9.99 1.97 -12.02
C GLU A 40 -9.96 3.26 -12.85
N SER A 41 -11.03 3.59 -13.56
CA SER A 41 -11.14 4.79 -14.41
C SER A 41 -11.24 6.11 -13.64
N GLN A 42 -11.43 6.09 -12.32
CA GLN A 42 -11.51 7.34 -11.56
C GLN A 42 -10.17 8.09 -11.61
N PRO A 43 -10.18 9.44 -11.73
CA PRO A 43 -8.95 10.23 -11.83
C PRO A 43 -7.96 9.96 -10.69
N TYR A 44 -8.44 9.84 -9.45
CA TYR A 44 -7.60 9.50 -8.31
C TYR A 44 -6.90 8.14 -8.50
N CYS A 45 -7.64 7.13 -8.93
CA CYS A 45 -7.12 5.79 -9.20
C CYS A 45 -6.05 5.82 -10.30
N GLN A 46 -6.29 6.57 -11.37
CA GLN A 46 -5.36 6.72 -12.50
C GLN A 46 -4.06 7.44 -12.11
N PHE A 47 -4.15 8.58 -11.42
CA PHE A 47 -2.97 9.41 -11.16
C PHE A 47 -2.20 9.01 -9.90
N VAL A 48 -2.85 8.38 -8.92
CA VAL A 48 -2.24 8.10 -7.61
C VAL A 48 -2.02 6.60 -7.36
N VAL A 49 -2.97 5.75 -7.73
CA VAL A 49 -2.95 4.32 -7.36
C VAL A 49 -2.28 3.49 -8.45
N ALA A 50 -2.68 3.65 -9.72
CA ALA A 50 -2.19 2.85 -10.84
C ALA A 50 -0.66 2.84 -10.96
N PRO A 51 0.07 3.97 -10.83
CA PRO A 51 1.54 3.97 -10.90
C PRO A 51 2.19 3.13 -9.79
N LYS A 52 1.57 3.09 -8.60
CA LYS A 52 2.07 2.28 -7.47
C LYS A 52 1.84 0.80 -7.71
N VAL A 53 0.71 0.42 -8.31
CA VAL A 53 0.40 -0.97 -8.67
C VAL A 53 1.35 -1.47 -9.76
N VAL A 54 1.60 -0.66 -10.80
CA VAL A 54 2.57 -0.99 -11.86
C VAL A 54 3.96 -1.21 -11.26
N LYS A 55 4.46 -0.25 -10.46
CA LYS A 55 5.77 -0.36 -9.79
C LYS A 55 5.89 -1.60 -8.91
N PHE A 56 4.81 -1.98 -8.23
CA PHE A 56 4.78 -3.22 -7.44
C PHE A 56 4.89 -4.46 -8.34
N ARG A 57 4.07 -4.55 -9.39
CA ARG A 57 4.06 -5.69 -10.32
C ARG A 57 5.40 -5.87 -11.02
N GLU A 58 6.04 -4.79 -11.44
CA GLU A 58 7.36 -4.81 -12.06
C GLU A 58 8.43 -5.28 -11.07
N LYS A 59 8.48 -4.67 -9.88
CA LYS A 59 9.51 -4.97 -8.87
C LYS A 59 9.42 -6.41 -8.34
N PHE A 60 8.21 -6.95 -8.25
CA PHE A 60 7.96 -8.26 -7.63
C PHE A 60 7.46 -9.30 -8.61
N ARG A 61 7.68 -9.12 -9.92
CA ARG A 61 7.19 -9.99 -10.99
C ARG A 61 7.39 -11.48 -10.71
N SER A 62 8.59 -11.88 -10.25
CA SER A 62 8.93 -13.28 -9.94
C SER A 62 8.24 -13.85 -8.70
N ARG A 63 7.62 -13.01 -7.88
CA ARG A 63 6.90 -13.39 -6.65
C ARG A 63 5.38 -13.27 -6.81
N LEU A 64 4.90 -12.87 -7.98
CA LEU A 64 3.47 -12.83 -8.25
C LEU A 64 2.94 -14.27 -8.31
N LYS A 65 1.73 -14.46 -7.78
CA LYS A 65 1.03 -15.73 -7.91
C LYS A 65 0.84 -16.04 -9.39
N ALA A 66 1.00 -17.30 -9.78
CA ALA A 66 0.87 -17.73 -11.18
C ALA A 66 -0.52 -17.47 -11.78
N ASN A 67 -1.55 -17.32 -10.94
CA ASN A 67 -2.95 -17.15 -11.33
C ASN A 67 -3.52 -15.80 -10.84
N ALA A 68 -2.78 -14.71 -11.06
CA ALA A 68 -3.24 -13.35 -10.73
C ALA A 68 -4.08 -12.74 -11.85
#